data_AF-A0A7V1HVP9-F1
#
_entry.id   AF-A0A7V1HVP9-F1
#
_cell.length_a   1.000
_cell.length_b   1.000
_cell.length_c   1.000
_cell.angle_alpha   90.00
_cell.angle_beta   90.00
_cell.angle_gamma   90.00
#
_symmetry.space_group_name_H-M   'P 1'
#
loop_
_entity.id
_entity.type
_entity.pdbx_description
1 polymer ?
#
loop_
_entity_poly.entity_id
_entity_poly.type
_entity_poly.pdbx_seq_one_letter_code
_entity_poly.pdbx_strand_id
1 'polypeptide(L)'
;MKKLFSQAPLILLVIFYNSIEFSAQTYIWGGPGDKNSEFAGGLNDWTVNAVSPNDSALWLWEADGKADKGKWWYGRDAIESPSVSNGAAVFDSDYYDTGGTNGNHGDGPAPCPQTSELISPTFSCIGHESVWIRFNQYYRTWNSVTKIAVSIDNGESWIWEKILNEDISLNNSTERNSVKQINISNIAKNQAEVKIKFIWEGVYYFWILDDVYVMSNPPADPQIVGTWYPPDRFDTPKEIITHDSMKFKMRVINQGSVDSKNVAGTISIV
;
A
#
# COMPACT_ATOMS: atom_id res chain seq x y z
N MET A 1 53.15 10.34 -34.80
CA MET A 1 51.95 10.39 -33.94
C MET A 1 51.90 9.12 -33.10
N LYS A 2 52.34 9.21 -31.85
CA LYS A 2 52.30 8.07 -30.89
C LYS A 2 50.84 7.84 -30.51
N LYS A 3 50.35 6.60 -30.65
CA LYS A 3 49.03 6.16 -30.18
C LYS A 3 48.91 6.49 -28.68
N LEU A 4 47.95 7.34 -28.33
CA LEU A 4 47.79 7.96 -27.01
C LEU A 4 46.59 7.38 -26.23
N PHE A 5 46.20 6.14 -26.54
CA PHE A 5 45.09 5.47 -25.85
C PHE A 5 45.60 4.18 -25.25
N SER A 6 45.83 4.17 -23.93
CA SER A 6 45.91 2.94 -23.15
C SER A 6 44.48 2.49 -22.86
N GLN A 7 44.18 1.22 -23.14
CA GLN A 7 42.91 0.60 -22.76
C GLN A 7 42.67 0.82 -21.25
N ALA A 8 41.62 1.55 -20.92
CA ALA A 8 41.12 1.62 -19.56
C ALA A 8 40.65 0.21 -19.17
N PRO A 9 40.99 -0.30 -17.97
CA PRO A 9 40.44 -1.57 -17.52
C PRO A 9 38.92 -1.43 -17.45
N LEU A 10 38.22 -2.34 -18.13
CA LEU A 10 36.79 -2.52 -17.97
C LEU A 10 36.56 -2.97 -16.52
N ILE A 11 36.14 -2.04 -15.66
CA ILE A 11 35.76 -2.34 -14.28
C ILE A 11 34.43 -3.08 -14.36
N LEU A 12 34.49 -4.40 -14.27
CA LEU A 12 33.32 -5.26 -14.17
C LEU A 12 32.91 -5.33 -12.70
N LEU A 13 31.82 -4.64 -12.35
CA LEU A 13 31.22 -4.75 -11.03
C LEU A 13 30.61 -6.15 -10.87
N VAL A 14 31.29 -7.02 -10.13
CA VAL A 14 30.74 -8.33 -9.73
C VAL A 14 30.34 -8.25 -8.26
N ILE A 15 29.04 -8.24 -8.00
CA ILE A 15 28.47 -8.22 -6.65
C ILE A 15 28.41 -9.67 -6.15
N PHE A 16 29.28 -10.03 -5.22
CA PHE A 16 29.15 -11.29 -4.46
C PHE A 16 28.29 -11.03 -3.22
N TYR A 17 27.14 -11.70 -3.15
CA TYR A 17 26.26 -11.68 -1.99
C TYR A 17 26.77 -12.69 -0.96
N ASN A 18 27.17 -12.22 0.23
CA ASN A 18 26.94 -13.02 1.43
C ASN A 18 25.46 -12.86 1.74
N SER A 19 24.70 -13.95 1.70
CA SER A 19 23.30 -13.97 2.08
C SER A 19 23.19 -13.57 3.54
N ILE A 20 22.89 -12.29 3.80
CA ILE A 20 22.07 -11.95 4.96
C ILE A 20 20.77 -12.69 4.70
N GLU A 21 20.36 -13.55 5.62
CA GLU A 21 19.01 -14.09 5.60
C GLU A 21 18.06 -12.89 5.66
N PHE A 22 17.60 -12.44 4.51
CA PHE A 22 16.38 -11.67 4.41
C PHE A 22 15.33 -12.61 4.96
N SER A 23 14.89 -12.37 6.20
CA SER A 23 13.68 -13.02 6.66
C SER A 23 12.60 -12.54 5.72
N ALA A 24 12.10 -13.46 4.90
CA ALA A 24 10.92 -13.21 4.10
C ALA A 24 9.83 -12.65 5.04
N GLN A 25 9.05 -11.70 4.51
CA GLN A 25 7.90 -11.18 5.20
C GLN A 25 6.98 -12.35 5.60
N THR A 26 6.74 -12.52 6.90
CA THR A 26 5.85 -13.58 7.38
C THR A 26 4.42 -13.09 7.28
N TYR A 27 3.64 -13.64 6.35
CA TYR A 27 2.20 -13.41 6.29
C TYR A 27 1.52 -14.13 7.45
N ILE A 28 0.78 -13.36 8.27
CA ILE A 28 -0.09 -13.87 9.33
C ILE A 28 -1.44 -14.25 8.73
N TRP A 29 -1.94 -13.42 7.80
CA TRP A 29 -3.18 -13.64 7.08
C TRP A 29 -3.12 -12.97 5.70
N GLY A 30 -3.76 -13.60 4.70
CA GLY A 30 -3.75 -13.12 3.33
C GLY A 30 -2.36 -13.20 2.69
N GLY A 31 -2.09 -12.28 1.76
CA GLY A 31 -0.85 -12.18 1.00
C GLY A 31 -1.03 -12.59 -0.47
N PRO A 32 0.05 -12.52 -1.26
CA PRO A 32 0.01 -12.84 -2.68
C PRO A 32 -0.55 -14.25 -2.95
N GLY A 33 -1.51 -14.33 -3.88
CA GLY A 33 -2.24 -15.53 -4.26
C GLY A 33 -3.44 -15.89 -3.37
N ASP A 34 -3.67 -15.17 -2.26
CA ASP A 34 -4.86 -15.37 -1.44
C ASP A 34 -6.03 -14.55 -1.99
N LYS A 35 -7.14 -15.23 -2.34
CA LYS A 35 -8.32 -14.59 -2.93
C LYS A 35 -8.95 -13.50 -2.04
N ASN A 36 -8.91 -13.66 -0.72
CA ASN A 36 -9.46 -12.66 0.21
C ASN A 36 -8.55 -11.45 0.29
N SER A 37 -7.24 -11.66 0.14
CA SER A 37 -6.25 -10.58 0.11
C SER A 37 -6.34 -9.74 -1.16
N GLU A 38 -6.40 -10.41 -2.31
CA GLU A 38 -6.35 -9.80 -3.64
C GLU A 38 -7.73 -9.46 -4.22
N PHE A 39 -8.82 -9.69 -3.46
CA PHE A 39 -10.19 -9.61 -3.98
C PHE A 39 -10.40 -10.36 -5.31
N ALA A 40 -9.70 -11.49 -5.49
CA ALA A 40 -9.66 -12.19 -6.77
C ALA A 40 -11.05 -12.72 -7.13
N GLY A 41 -11.67 -12.14 -8.15
CA GLY A 41 -12.99 -12.54 -8.65
C GLY A 41 -14.17 -12.21 -7.73
N GLY A 42 -13.98 -11.41 -6.67
CA GLY A 42 -15.05 -11.00 -5.77
C GLY A 42 -14.58 -10.48 -4.41
N LEU A 43 -15.53 -10.05 -3.58
CA LEU A 43 -15.26 -9.73 -2.17
C LEU A 43 -15.04 -10.98 -1.30
N ASN A 44 -15.27 -12.18 -1.84
CA ASN A 44 -14.98 -13.44 -1.18
C ASN A 44 -15.62 -13.54 0.22
N ASP A 45 -14.83 -13.80 1.26
CA ASP A 45 -15.32 -14.02 2.61
C ASP A 45 -15.48 -12.70 3.40
N TRP A 46 -15.24 -11.54 2.75
CA TRP A 46 -15.46 -10.23 3.34
C TRP A 46 -16.96 -9.94 3.51
N THR A 47 -17.30 -9.30 4.62
CA THR A 47 -18.67 -8.86 4.92
C THR A 47 -18.80 -7.37 4.65
N VAL A 48 -19.89 -6.96 4.00
CA VAL A 48 -20.19 -5.55 3.72
C VAL A 48 -21.40 -5.12 4.53
N ASN A 49 -21.28 -4.01 5.26
CA ASN A 49 -22.39 -3.37 5.94
C ASN A 49 -22.54 -1.93 5.47
N ALA A 50 -23.70 -1.58 4.95
CA ALA A 50 -24.09 -0.18 4.88
C ALA A 50 -24.64 0.26 6.25
N VAL A 51 -24.41 1.51 6.61
CA VAL A 51 -24.86 2.08 7.88
C VAL A 51 -25.87 3.18 7.61
N SER A 52 -26.98 3.15 8.35
CA SER A 52 -28.03 4.16 8.32
C SER A 52 -27.46 5.59 8.37
N PRO A 53 -28.01 6.53 7.59
CA PRO A 53 -29.33 6.47 6.93
C PRO A 53 -29.34 5.83 5.53
N ASN A 54 -28.19 5.39 5.02
CA ASN A 54 -28.04 4.94 3.64
C ASN A 54 -27.65 3.46 3.55
N ASP A 55 -28.61 2.59 3.86
CA ASP A 55 -28.43 1.13 3.95
C ASP A 55 -28.14 0.44 2.59
N SER A 56 -28.03 1.21 1.51
CA SER A 56 -27.74 0.74 0.14
C SER A 56 -26.37 1.16 -0.38
N ALA A 57 -25.61 2.00 0.35
CA ALA A 57 -24.25 2.39 -0.05
C ALA A 57 -23.25 1.31 0.41
N LEU A 58 -22.94 0.38 -0.49
CA LEU A 58 -22.14 -0.81 -0.19
C LEU A 58 -20.76 -0.77 -0.87
N TRP A 59 -19.78 -1.43 -0.27
CA TRP A 59 -18.58 -1.84 -1.00
C TRP A 59 -18.96 -2.89 -2.05
N LEU A 60 -18.37 -2.75 -3.24
CA LEU A 60 -18.58 -3.65 -4.37
C LEU A 60 -17.23 -4.18 -4.86
N TRP A 61 -17.25 -5.31 -5.56
CA TRP A 61 -16.10 -5.76 -6.32
C TRP A 61 -16.21 -5.24 -7.76
N GLU A 62 -15.13 -4.65 -8.27
CA GLU A 62 -15.04 -4.21 -9.66
C GLU A 62 -13.87 -4.91 -10.34
N ALA A 63 -14.16 -5.58 -11.46
CA ALA A 63 -13.21 -6.44 -12.17
C ALA A 63 -11.98 -5.71 -12.73
N ASP A 64 -12.10 -4.40 -12.94
CA ASP A 64 -11.05 -3.58 -13.53
C ASP A 64 -10.42 -2.60 -12.53
N GLY A 65 -10.79 -2.69 -11.25
CA GLY A 65 -10.24 -1.86 -10.17
C GLY A 65 -10.54 -0.37 -10.33
N LYS A 66 -11.68 0.00 -10.93
CA LYS A 66 -12.13 1.38 -11.11
C LYS A 66 -13.38 1.71 -10.32
N ALA A 67 -13.53 2.99 -10.00
CA ALA A 67 -14.78 3.58 -9.52
C ALA A 67 -15.43 4.38 -10.66
N ASP A 68 -15.64 3.76 -11.81
CA ASP A 68 -16.03 4.42 -13.06
C ASP A 68 -17.53 4.50 -13.31
N LYS A 69 -18.33 4.01 -12.35
CA LYS A 69 -19.79 4.23 -12.32
C LYS A 69 -20.11 5.66 -11.89
N GLY A 70 -19.26 6.25 -11.03
CA GLY A 70 -19.35 7.63 -10.60
C GLY A 70 -19.06 8.61 -11.74
N LYS A 71 -19.84 9.68 -11.84
CA LYS A 71 -19.72 10.65 -12.93
C LYS A 71 -18.36 11.38 -12.92
N TRP A 72 -17.87 11.73 -11.73
CA TRP A 72 -16.62 12.44 -11.45
C TRP A 72 -15.39 11.52 -11.41
N TRP A 73 -15.53 10.24 -11.81
CA TRP A 73 -14.40 9.42 -12.20
C TRP A 73 -13.57 10.07 -13.30
N TYR A 74 -14.24 10.70 -14.29
CA TYR A 74 -13.61 11.45 -15.38
C TYR A 74 -12.55 10.66 -16.18
N GLY A 75 -12.79 9.35 -16.36
CA GLY A 75 -11.90 8.51 -17.15
C GLY A 75 -10.50 8.36 -16.54
N ARG A 76 -10.39 8.43 -15.20
CA ARG A 76 -9.17 8.04 -14.49
C ARG A 76 -8.84 6.57 -14.80
N ASP A 77 -7.57 6.19 -14.64
CA ASP A 77 -7.21 4.77 -14.71
C ASP A 77 -7.43 4.08 -13.37
N ALA A 78 -7.43 2.75 -13.40
CA ALA A 78 -7.56 1.87 -12.25
C ALA A 78 -6.49 2.08 -11.18
N ILE A 79 -6.76 1.58 -9.98
CA ILE A 79 -5.73 1.36 -8.96
C ILE A 79 -4.50 0.65 -9.56
N GLU A 80 -3.30 1.04 -9.13
CA GLU A 80 -2.04 0.37 -9.54
C GLU A 80 -1.55 -0.52 -8.40
N SER A 81 -2.29 -1.60 -8.14
CA SER A 81 -1.91 -2.68 -7.25
C SER A 81 -1.33 -3.87 -8.04
N PRO A 82 -0.42 -4.65 -7.43
CA PRO A 82 0.08 -5.89 -8.03
C PRO A 82 -1.01 -6.82 -8.58
N SER A 83 -2.15 -6.95 -7.89
CA SER A 83 -3.16 -7.94 -8.23
C SER A 83 -4.32 -7.45 -9.10
N VAL A 84 -4.46 -6.13 -9.34
CA VAL A 84 -5.63 -5.45 -9.98
C VAL A 84 -6.27 -6.16 -11.19
N SER A 85 -5.48 -6.93 -11.95
CA SER A 85 -5.98 -7.80 -13.02
C SER A 85 -7.08 -8.79 -12.63
N ASN A 86 -7.24 -9.10 -11.34
CA ASN A 86 -8.28 -9.98 -10.79
C ASN A 86 -9.41 -9.22 -10.06
N GLY A 87 -9.38 -7.87 -10.12
CA GLY A 87 -10.35 -6.95 -9.55
C GLY A 87 -9.86 -6.20 -8.31
N ALA A 88 -10.75 -5.44 -7.68
CA ALA A 88 -10.49 -4.74 -6.41
C ALA A 88 -11.81 -4.47 -5.66
N ALA A 89 -11.73 -4.17 -4.36
CA ALA A 89 -12.86 -3.67 -3.59
C ALA A 89 -13.01 -2.17 -3.78
N VAL A 90 -14.22 -1.71 -4.13
CA VAL A 90 -14.51 -0.33 -4.51
C VAL A 90 -15.72 0.18 -3.72
N PHE A 91 -15.56 1.35 -3.12
CA PHE A 91 -16.65 2.18 -2.65
C PHE A 91 -16.76 3.42 -3.54
N ASP A 92 -17.81 3.51 -4.37
CA ASP A 92 -18.04 4.61 -5.31
C ASP A 92 -19.14 5.55 -4.76
N SER A 93 -18.76 6.44 -3.85
CA SER A 93 -19.66 7.40 -3.19
C SER A 93 -20.39 8.29 -4.19
N ASP A 94 -19.68 8.66 -5.26
CA ASP A 94 -20.21 9.47 -6.36
C ASP A 94 -21.33 8.77 -7.11
N TYR A 95 -21.11 7.52 -7.52
CA TYR A 95 -22.17 6.73 -8.13
C TYR A 95 -23.40 6.62 -7.21
N TYR A 96 -23.18 6.38 -5.91
CA TYR A 96 -24.29 6.25 -4.98
C TYR A 96 -25.13 7.51 -4.84
N ASP A 97 -24.50 8.68 -4.86
CA ASP A 97 -25.23 9.94 -4.73
C ASP A 97 -25.86 10.42 -6.04
N THR A 98 -25.27 10.09 -7.20
CA THR A 98 -25.69 10.63 -8.50
C THR A 98 -26.35 9.63 -9.44
N GLY A 99 -26.20 8.34 -9.18
CA GLY A 99 -26.51 7.29 -10.15
C GLY A 99 -25.65 7.37 -11.42
N GLY A 100 -24.49 8.03 -11.38
CA GLY A 100 -23.61 8.26 -12.53
C GLY A 100 -24.08 9.37 -13.49
N THR A 101 -25.14 10.10 -13.13
CA THR A 101 -25.74 11.14 -13.98
C THR A 101 -25.31 12.54 -13.56
N ASN A 102 -24.84 13.34 -14.52
CA ASN A 102 -24.39 14.70 -14.25
C ASN A 102 -25.56 15.60 -13.79
N GLY A 103 -25.37 16.30 -12.66
CA GLY A 103 -26.39 17.19 -12.10
C GLY A 103 -27.40 16.50 -11.18
N ASN A 104 -27.41 15.17 -11.09
CA ASN A 104 -28.36 14.37 -10.31
C ASN A 104 -27.95 14.21 -8.84
N HIS A 105 -27.42 15.27 -8.22
CA HIS A 105 -26.86 15.24 -6.86
C HIS A 105 -27.96 14.96 -5.84
N GLY A 106 -27.76 13.96 -4.98
CA GLY A 106 -28.71 13.57 -3.95
C GLY A 106 -29.94 12.78 -4.44
N ASP A 107 -29.98 12.45 -5.73
CA ASP A 107 -31.08 11.71 -6.38
C ASP A 107 -30.63 10.32 -6.89
N GLY A 108 -29.44 9.89 -6.48
CA GLY A 108 -28.90 8.56 -6.75
C GLY A 108 -29.47 7.47 -5.84
N PRO A 109 -28.99 6.22 -5.98
CA PRO A 109 -29.50 5.07 -5.24
C PRO A 109 -29.24 5.11 -3.73
N ALA A 110 -28.25 5.87 -3.27
CA ALA A 110 -27.98 6.09 -1.85
C ALA A 110 -27.35 7.49 -1.66
N PRO A 111 -28.16 8.56 -1.58
CA PRO A 111 -27.71 9.95 -1.45
C PRO A 111 -26.73 10.17 -0.29
N CYS A 112 -25.75 11.05 -0.44
CA CYS A 112 -24.81 11.35 0.62
C CYS A 112 -25.46 12.11 1.81
N PRO A 113 -24.87 12.10 3.03
CA PRO A 113 -23.64 11.42 3.43
C PRO A 113 -23.82 9.91 3.59
N GLN A 114 -22.78 9.15 3.26
CA GLN A 114 -22.80 7.69 3.35
C GLN A 114 -21.81 7.22 4.41
N THR A 115 -22.15 6.11 5.06
CA THR A 115 -21.23 5.35 5.90
C THR A 115 -21.31 3.89 5.48
N SER A 116 -20.15 3.28 5.19
CA SER A 116 -20.08 1.90 4.71
C SER A 116 -18.84 1.20 5.24
N GLU A 117 -19.02 -0.08 5.57
CA GLU A 117 -18.03 -0.90 6.23
C GLU A 117 -17.70 -2.12 5.36
N LEU A 118 -16.40 -2.41 5.22
CA LEU A 118 -15.88 -3.64 4.62
C LEU A 118 -15.07 -4.38 5.68
N ILE A 119 -15.57 -5.54 6.12
CA ILE A 119 -15.09 -6.28 7.28
C ILE A 119 -14.42 -7.58 6.83
N SER A 120 -13.20 -7.81 7.32
CA SER A 120 -12.42 -8.99 6.95
C SER A 120 -13.02 -10.28 7.51
N PRO A 121 -12.66 -11.42 6.92
CA PRO A 121 -12.72 -12.70 7.60
C PRO A 121 -11.93 -12.66 8.92
N THR A 122 -12.26 -13.59 9.82
CA THR A 122 -11.52 -13.78 11.07
C THR A 122 -10.16 -14.41 10.80
N PHE A 123 -9.13 -13.92 11.48
CA PHE A 123 -7.80 -14.51 11.43
C PHE A 123 -7.14 -14.55 12.81
N SER A 124 -6.15 -15.43 12.94
CA SER A 124 -5.43 -15.64 14.20
C SER A 124 -4.04 -14.98 14.14
N CYS A 125 -3.71 -14.27 15.21
CA CYS A 125 -2.38 -13.68 15.46
C CYS A 125 -1.64 -14.41 16.58
N ILE A 126 -2.08 -15.63 16.96
CA ILE A 126 -1.41 -16.44 17.99
C ILE A 126 0.04 -16.70 17.60
N GLY A 127 0.97 -16.43 18.51
CA GLY A 127 2.40 -16.65 18.29
C GLY A 127 3.11 -15.49 17.58
N HIS A 128 2.40 -14.41 17.25
CA HIS A 128 2.97 -13.22 16.63
C HIS A 128 3.00 -12.04 17.60
N GLU A 129 4.20 -11.57 17.93
CA GLU A 129 4.43 -10.36 18.75
C GLU A 129 4.37 -9.06 17.93
N SER A 130 4.58 -9.16 16.61
CA SER A 130 4.54 -8.06 15.65
C SER A 130 3.41 -8.33 14.67
N VAL A 131 2.46 -7.40 14.58
CA VAL A 131 1.27 -7.52 13.72
C VAL A 131 1.04 -6.20 13.01
N TRP A 132 1.11 -6.25 11.68
CA TRP A 132 0.95 -5.10 10.81
C TRP A 132 -0.06 -5.40 9.71
N ILE A 133 -0.93 -4.45 9.44
CA ILE A 133 -1.81 -4.47 8.27
C ILE A 133 -1.10 -3.75 7.14
N ARG A 134 -1.14 -4.30 5.93
CA ARG A 134 -0.69 -3.63 4.72
C ARG A 134 -1.68 -3.83 3.58
N PHE A 135 -1.88 -2.79 2.79
CA PHE A 135 -2.79 -2.81 1.64
C PHE A 135 -2.44 -1.73 0.63
N ASN A 136 -2.86 -1.94 -0.61
CA ASN A 136 -2.87 -0.97 -1.68
C ASN A 136 -4.20 -0.22 -1.69
N GLN A 137 -4.17 1.07 -2.04
CA GLN A 137 -5.38 1.87 -2.16
C GLN A 137 -5.30 2.92 -3.27
N TYR A 138 -6.48 3.34 -3.72
CA TYR A 138 -6.67 4.59 -4.45
C TYR A 138 -7.87 5.33 -3.87
N TYR A 139 -7.61 6.49 -3.27
CA TYR A 139 -8.61 7.27 -2.54
C TYR A 139 -8.72 8.68 -3.11
N ARG A 140 -9.95 9.20 -3.24
CA ARG A 140 -10.23 10.59 -3.61
C ARG A 140 -11.38 11.15 -2.80
N THR A 141 -11.23 12.39 -2.34
CA THR A 141 -12.20 13.03 -1.45
C THR A 141 -12.70 14.39 -1.93
N TRP A 142 -13.95 14.69 -1.60
CA TRP A 142 -14.44 16.07 -1.45
C TRP A 142 -14.53 16.42 0.04
N ASN A 143 -15.29 15.63 0.81
CA ASN A 143 -15.47 15.76 2.25
C ASN A 143 -15.81 14.39 2.86
N SER A 144 -14.84 13.48 2.83
CA SER A 144 -14.95 12.13 3.35
C SER A 144 -13.80 11.80 4.28
N VAL A 145 -14.02 10.83 5.15
CA VAL A 145 -13.07 10.28 6.08
C VAL A 145 -12.99 8.78 5.82
N THR A 146 -11.76 8.27 5.77
CA THR A 146 -11.47 6.84 5.67
C THR A 146 -10.87 6.36 6.97
N LYS A 147 -11.30 5.22 7.49
CA LYS A 147 -10.81 4.69 8.77
C LYS A 147 -10.53 3.21 8.67
N ILE A 148 -9.73 2.73 9.61
CA ILE A 148 -9.58 1.31 9.89
C ILE A 148 -9.89 1.05 11.35
N ALA A 149 -10.63 -0.03 11.64
CA ALA A 149 -10.91 -0.49 12.99
C ALA A 149 -10.47 -1.94 13.17
N VAL A 150 -10.19 -2.32 14.42
CA VAL A 150 -9.76 -3.67 14.81
C VAL A 150 -10.67 -4.23 15.91
N SER A 151 -11.07 -5.47 15.73
CA SER A 151 -11.75 -6.30 16.72
C SER A 151 -10.86 -7.48 17.10
N ILE A 152 -10.96 -7.94 18.35
CA ILE A 152 -10.25 -9.12 18.87
C ILE A 152 -11.22 -10.18 19.44
N ASP A 153 -12.51 -9.98 19.20
CA ASP A 153 -13.64 -10.77 19.69
C ASP A 153 -14.58 -11.12 18.52
N ASN A 154 -13.99 -11.48 17.37
CA ASN A 154 -14.72 -11.92 16.18
C ASN A 154 -15.75 -10.89 15.63
N GLY A 155 -15.56 -9.61 15.92
CA GLY A 155 -16.42 -8.52 15.46
C GLY A 155 -17.53 -8.12 16.44
N GLU A 156 -17.56 -8.67 17.66
CA GLU A 156 -18.51 -8.25 18.70
C GLU A 156 -18.25 -6.80 19.15
N SER A 157 -16.98 -6.39 19.25
CA SER A 157 -16.60 -5.01 19.55
C SER A 157 -15.38 -4.53 18.74
N TRP A 158 -15.33 -3.22 18.49
CA TRP A 158 -14.26 -2.54 17.75
C TRP A 158 -13.48 -1.66 18.73
N ILE A 159 -12.43 -2.23 19.33
CA ILE A 159 -11.71 -1.64 20.47
C ILE A 159 -10.63 -0.63 20.08
N TRP A 160 -10.31 -0.55 18.78
CA TRP A 160 -9.32 0.36 18.26
C TRP A 160 -9.72 0.84 16.87
N GLU A 161 -9.53 2.14 16.61
CA GLU A 161 -9.82 2.78 15.34
C GLU A 161 -8.71 3.80 15.02
N LYS A 162 -8.43 3.97 13.72
CA LYS A 162 -7.52 4.99 13.22
C LYS A 162 -8.06 5.63 11.95
N ILE A 163 -8.05 6.96 11.92
CA ILE A 163 -8.34 7.74 10.72
C ILE A 163 -7.15 7.64 9.75
N LEU A 164 -7.47 7.53 8.46
CA LEU A 164 -6.54 7.41 7.34
C LEU A 164 -6.75 8.58 6.38
N ASN A 165 -5.71 8.88 5.60
CA ASN A 165 -5.74 9.84 4.49
C ASN A 165 -6.13 11.27 4.87
N GLU A 166 -5.90 11.67 6.13
CA GLU A 166 -6.13 13.03 6.64
C GLU A 166 -5.32 14.10 5.90
N ASP A 167 -4.25 13.68 5.23
CA ASP A 167 -3.36 14.50 4.42
C ASP A 167 -3.91 14.83 3.02
N ILE A 168 -5.00 14.18 2.59
CA ILE A 168 -5.58 14.38 1.27
C ILE A 168 -6.57 15.54 1.30
N SER A 169 -6.22 16.62 0.60
CA SER A 169 -7.05 17.82 0.50
C SER A 169 -8.31 17.61 -0.34
N LEU A 170 -9.29 18.50 -0.15
CA LEU A 170 -10.50 18.57 -0.97
C LEU A 170 -10.17 18.51 -2.48
N ASN A 171 -10.95 17.71 -3.22
CA ASN A 171 -10.80 17.39 -4.64
C ASN A 171 -9.52 16.66 -5.05
N ASN A 172 -8.68 16.29 -4.10
CA ASN A 172 -7.43 15.61 -4.37
C ASN A 172 -7.54 14.11 -4.12
N SER A 173 -6.56 13.37 -4.61
CA SER A 173 -6.47 11.93 -4.47
C SER A 173 -5.08 11.50 -3.99
N THR A 174 -4.99 10.29 -3.46
CA THR A 174 -3.71 9.60 -3.35
C THR A 174 -3.13 9.31 -4.74
N GLU A 175 -1.87 8.90 -4.79
CA GLU A 175 -1.36 8.17 -5.96
C GLU A 175 -2.12 6.83 -6.12
N ARG A 176 -2.15 6.29 -7.35
CA ARG A 176 -2.88 5.03 -7.65
C ARG A 176 -2.18 3.79 -7.10
N ASN A 177 -0.88 3.87 -6.87
CA ASN A 177 -0.06 2.82 -6.27
C ASN A 177 0.18 3.07 -4.77
N SER A 178 -0.67 3.88 -4.13
CA SER A 178 -0.52 4.22 -2.72
C SER A 178 -0.62 2.97 -1.85
N VAL A 179 0.36 2.79 -0.96
CA VAL A 179 0.40 1.70 0.02
C VAL A 179 0.24 2.27 1.42
N LYS A 180 -0.60 1.64 2.24
CA LYS A 180 -0.68 1.91 3.68
C LYS A 180 -0.12 0.72 4.46
N GLN A 181 0.57 1.04 5.55
CA GLN A 181 1.10 0.06 6.49
C GLN A 181 0.81 0.56 7.91
N ILE A 182 0.17 -0.29 8.72
CA ILE A 182 -0.42 0.12 10.01
C ILE A 182 -0.04 -0.90 11.07
N ASN A 183 0.63 -0.44 12.12
CA ASN A 183 0.98 -1.27 13.26
C ASN A 183 -0.24 -1.45 14.17
N ILE A 184 -0.67 -2.70 14.36
CA ILE A 184 -1.75 -3.08 15.28
C ILE A 184 -1.26 -4.02 16.39
N SER A 185 0.06 -4.17 16.55
CA SER A 185 0.68 -5.11 17.49
C SER A 185 0.17 -4.93 18.92
N ASN A 186 -0.03 -3.69 19.36
CA ASN A 186 -0.51 -3.40 20.73
C ASN A 186 -1.91 -3.96 21.03
N ILE A 187 -2.69 -4.28 19.99
CA ILE A 187 -4.08 -4.70 20.09
C ILE A 187 -4.20 -6.18 19.68
N ALA A 188 -3.59 -6.56 18.57
CA ALA A 188 -3.83 -7.85 17.92
C ALA A 188 -2.79 -8.94 18.24
N LYS A 189 -1.66 -8.62 18.89
CA LYS A 189 -0.65 -9.63 19.18
C LYS A 189 -1.20 -10.75 20.05
N ASN A 190 -0.87 -11.99 19.70
CA ASN A 190 -1.34 -13.21 20.37
C ASN A 190 -2.87 -13.36 20.51
N GLN A 191 -3.67 -12.62 19.72
CA GLN A 191 -5.13 -12.74 19.72
C GLN A 191 -5.60 -13.80 18.73
N ALA A 192 -6.62 -14.56 19.09
CA ALA A 192 -7.09 -15.70 18.32
C ALA A 192 -8.12 -15.34 17.24
N GLU A 193 -8.95 -14.33 17.51
CA GLU A 193 -10.14 -13.99 16.72
C GLU A 193 -10.12 -12.52 16.30
N VAL A 194 -9.15 -12.16 15.47
CA VAL A 194 -8.96 -10.80 15.00
C VAL A 194 -9.77 -10.55 13.72
N LYS A 195 -10.40 -9.38 13.64
CA LYS A 195 -10.97 -8.82 12.39
C LYS A 195 -10.49 -7.40 12.20
N ILE A 196 -10.38 -7.00 10.94
CA ILE A 196 -10.17 -5.61 10.54
C ILE A 196 -11.38 -5.11 9.77
N LYS A 197 -11.66 -3.81 9.87
CA LYS A 197 -12.75 -3.16 9.15
C LYS A 197 -12.27 -1.88 8.51
N PHE A 198 -12.51 -1.73 7.22
CA PHE A 198 -12.37 -0.46 6.51
C PHE A 198 -13.70 0.30 6.54
N ILE A 199 -13.63 1.59 6.83
CA ILE A 199 -14.82 2.44 7.00
C ILE A 199 -14.68 3.64 6.08
N TRP A 200 -15.66 3.81 5.20
CA TRP A 200 -15.92 5.07 4.53
C TRP A 200 -16.96 5.86 5.32
N GLU A 201 -16.76 7.16 5.49
CA GLU A 201 -17.73 8.07 6.06
C GLU A 201 -17.70 9.42 5.34
N GLY A 202 -18.85 9.91 4.88
CA GLY A 202 -18.99 11.26 4.36
C GLY A 202 -19.39 11.31 2.88
N VAL A 203 -18.84 12.28 2.16
CA VAL A 203 -19.35 12.73 0.85
C VAL A 203 -18.24 12.78 -0.18
N TYR A 204 -18.37 11.96 -1.23
CA TYR A 204 -17.53 11.90 -2.43
C TYR A 204 -16.01 11.72 -2.19
N TYR A 205 -15.26 11.08 -3.08
CA TYR A 205 -15.67 10.53 -4.38
C TYR A 205 -15.64 9.00 -4.37
N PHE A 206 -14.53 8.40 -3.96
CA PHE A 206 -14.40 6.95 -3.93
C PHE A 206 -13.22 6.50 -3.06
N TRP A 207 -13.25 5.23 -2.68
CA TRP A 207 -12.10 4.52 -2.11
C TRP A 207 -12.00 3.13 -2.71
N ILE A 208 -10.83 2.81 -3.25
CA ILE A 208 -10.50 1.51 -3.82
C ILE A 208 -9.42 0.87 -2.95
N LEU A 209 -9.58 -0.41 -2.65
CA LEU A 209 -8.70 -1.24 -1.84
C LEU A 209 -8.31 -2.50 -2.60
N ASP A 210 -7.05 -2.88 -2.51
CA ASP A 210 -6.55 -4.14 -3.04
C ASP A 210 -5.33 -4.65 -2.24
N ASP A 211 -4.96 -5.91 -2.43
CA ASP A 211 -3.79 -6.55 -1.83
C ASP A 211 -3.73 -6.39 -0.30
N VAL A 212 -4.84 -6.67 0.40
CA VAL A 212 -4.97 -6.50 1.85
C VAL A 212 -4.42 -7.73 2.59
N TYR A 213 -3.41 -7.55 3.42
CA TYR A 213 -2.86 -8.64 4.22
C TYR A 213 -2.34 -8.20 5.58
N VAL A 214 -2.12 -9.19 6.44
CA VAL A 214 -1.53 -9.02 7.76
C VAL A 214 -0.21 -9.75 7.80
N MET A 215 0.81 -9.09 8.33
CA MET A 215 2.18 -9.60 8.35
C MET A 215 2.83 -9.37 9.71
N SER A 216 3.83 -10.19 10.01
CA SER A 216 4.79 -9.95 11.06
C SER A 216 6.05 -9.38 10.43
N ASN A 217 6.34 -8.11 10.70
CA ASN A 217 7.64 -7.54 10.35
C ASN A 217 8.66 -7.89 11.42
N PRO A 218 9.89 -8.29 11.05
CA PRO A 218 10.96 -8.38 12.02
C PRO A 218 11.22 -6.99 12.63
N PRO A 219 11.77 -6.92 13.86
CA PRO A 219 12.01 -5.65 14.55
C PRO A 219 12.77 -4.63 13.70
N ALA A 220 13.79 -5.07 12.95
CA ALA A 220 14.47 -4.27 11.96
C ALA A 220 14.42 -4.99 10.60
N ASP A 221 14.07 -4.26 9.54
CA ASP A 221 14.09 -4.74 8.15
C ASP A 221 14.71 -3.66 7.24
N PRO A 222 16.04 -3.46 7.31
CA PRO A 222 16.72 -2.51 6.43
C PRO A 222 16.82 -3.07 5.01
N GLN A 223 16.21 -2.37 4.06
CA GLN A 223 16.21 -2.70 2.64
C GLN A 223 16.95 -1.63 1.83
N ILE A 224 17.85 -2.03 0.94
CA ILE A 224 18.45 -1.12 -0.04
C ILE A 224 17.46 -0.93 -1.18
N VAL A 225 16.98 0.31 -1.36
CA VAL A 225 15.95 0.66 -2.36
C VAL A 225 16.46 1.64 -3.40
N GLY A 226 17.78 1.70 -3.56
CA GLY A 226 18.42 2.48 -4.58
C GLY A 226 19.92 2.55 -4.35
N THR A 227 20.65 2.31 -5.43
CA THR A 227 22.08 2.59 -5.54
C THR A 227 22.25 3.60 -6.67
N TRP A 228 22.99 4.67 -6.44
CA TRP A 228 23.30 5.64 -7.48
C TRP A 228 24.80 5.74 -7.71
N TYR A 229 25.16 5.77 -9.00
CA TYR A 229 26.51 5.90 -9.52
C TYR A 229 26.49 6.83 -10.74
N PRO A 230 27.19 7.98 -10.70
CA PRO A 230 27.55 8.70 -11.90
C PRO A 230 28.96 8.28 -12.32
N PRO A 231 29.19 7.81 -13.56
CA PRO A 231 30.46 8.08 -14.19
C PRO A 231 30.43 9.55 -14.59
N ASP A 232 31.16 10.42 -13.86
CA ASP A 232 31.17 11.86 -14.15
C ASP A 232 31.68 12.16 -15.57
N ARG A 233 32.48 11.26 -16.17
CA ARG A 233 32.90 11.28 -17.58
C ARG A 233 33.12 9.87 -18.12
N PHE A 234 32.78 9.65 -19.39
CA PHE A 234 33.04 8.40 -20.13
C PHE A 234 34.55 8.16 -20.38
N ASP A 235 35.34 9.22 -20.42
CA ASP A 235 36.79 9.16 -20.60
C ASP A 235 37.45 10.30 -19.82
N THR A 236 38.40 9.97 -18.94
CA THR A 236 39.07 10.93 -18.05
C THR A 236 40.58 10.78 -18.24
N PRO A 237 41.31 11.86 -18.60
CA PRO A 237 42.77 11.82 -18.71
C PRO A 237 43.43 11.28 -17.44
N LYS A 238 44.49 10.48 -17.61
CA LYS A 238 45.21 9.79 -16.52
C LYS A 238 45.69 10.72 -15.40
N GLU A 239 45.99 11.97 -15.72
CA GLU A 239 46.43 12.98 -14.73
C GLU A 239 45.28 13.55 -13.89
N ILE A 240 44.05 13.41 -14.38
CA ILE A 240 42.83 13.92 -13.74
C ILE A 240 42.17 12.82 -12.89
N ILE A 241 42.15 11.57 -13.36
CA ILE A 241 41.51 10.44 -12.63
C ILE A 241 42.14 10.21 -11.25
N THR A 242 43.43 10.52 -11.06
CA THR A 242 44.13 10.36 -9.78
C THR A 242 43.72 11.38 -8.72
N HIS A 243 43.02 12.44 -9.11
CA HIS A 243 42.48 13.48 -8.24
C HIS A 243 40.95 13.44 -8.17
N ASP A 244 40.34 12.47 -8.85
CA ASP A 244 38.90 12.34 -8.92
C ASP A 244 38.36 11.62 -7.66
N SER A 245 37.22 12.10 -7.15
CA SER A 245 36.58 11.53 -5.98
C SER A 245 35.31 10.80 -6.39
N MET A 246 35.30 9.47 -6.24
CA MET A 246 34.11 8.67 -6.52
C MET A 246 33.09 8.82 -5.38
N LYS A 247 31.83 9.13 -5.72
CA LYS A 247 30.73 9.19 -4.77
C LYS A 247 29.78 8.02 -4.99
N PHE A 248 29.44 7.35 -3.90
CA PHE A 248 28.41 6.33 -3.87
C PHE A 248 27.27 6.81 -2.99
N LYS A 249 26.04 6.53 -3.41
CA LYS A 249 24.86 6.74 -2.59
C LYS A 249 24.06 5.45 -2.52
N MET A 250 23.78 5.01 -1.30
CA MET A 250 22.73 4.02 -1.05
C MET A 250 21.55 4.71 -0.38
N ARG A 251 20.34 4.32 -0.76
CA ARG A 251 19.12 4.64 -0.02
C ARG A 251 18.68 3.37 0.68
N VAL A 252 18.67 3.41 2.00
CA VAL A 252 18.16 2.32 2.85
C VAL A 252 16.84 2.78 3.45
N ILE A 253 15.83 1.91 3.42
CA ILE A 253 14.58 2.10 4.17
C ILE A 253 14.48 1.00 5.20
N ASN A 254 14.00 1.31 6.39
CA ASN A 254 13.66 0.31 7.38
C ASN A 254 12.16 0.06 7.33
N GLN A 255 11.78 -1.15 6.93
CA GLN A 255 10.38 -1.60 6.94
C GLN A 255 10.01 -2.27 8.28
N GLY A 256 10.97 -2.44 9.19
CA GLY A 256 10.79 -3.08 10.50
C GLY A 256 10.04 -2.21 11.51
N SER A 257 9.70 -2.82 12.65
CA SER A 257 8.86 -2.20 13.69
C SER A 257 9.61 -1.35 14.73
N VAL A 258 10.95 -1.30 14.68
CA VAL A 258 11.81 -0.45 15.52
C VAL A 258 12.91 0.19 14.68
N ASP A 259 13.51 1.29 15.17
CA ASP A 259 14.65 1.94 14.51
C ASP A 259 15.80 0.95 14.26
N SER A 260 16.23 0.84 12.99
CA SER A 260 17.48 0.15 12.65
C SER A 260 18.67 0.97 13.15
N LYS A 261 19.28 0.54 14.25
CA LYS A 261 20.49 1.16 14.80
C LYS A 261 21.72 0.59 14.10
N ASN A 262 22.74 1.43 13.91
CA ASN A 262 24.05 1.03 13.35
C ASN A 262 23.99 0.42 11.94
N VAL A 263 23.11 0.94 11.07
CA VAL A 263 23.07 0.52 9.66
C VAL A 263 24.42 0.84 9.01
N ALA A 264 25.17 -0.22 8.66
CA ALA A 264 26.45 -0.12 7.99
C ALA A 264 26.36 -0.77 6.60
N GLY A 265 26.85 -0.07 5.58
CA GLY A 265 26.93 -0.58 4.22
C GLY A 265 28.39 -0.81 3.84
N THR A 266 28.69 -1.96 3.25
CA THR A 266 30.02 -2.23 2.68
C THR A 266 29.98 -1.96 1.18
N ILE A 267 30.91 -1.14 0.70
CA ILE A 267 31.15 -0.92 -0.72
C ILE A 267 32.46 -1.63 -1.06
N SER A 268 32.39 -2.63 -1.92
CA SER A 268 33.57 -3.29 -2.46
C SER A 268 33.82 -2.78 -3.87
N ILE A 269 34.99 -2.19 -4.08
CA ILE A 269 35.48 -1.76 -5.39
C ILE A 269 36.45 -2.86 -5.83
N VAL A 270 36.14 -3.56 -6.91
CA VAL A 270 36.92 -4.68 -7.45
C VAL A 270 37.58 -4.27 -8.76
#